data_AF-A0A836RVW4-F1
#
_entry.id   AF-A0A836RVW4-F1
#
_cell.length_a   1.000
_cell.length_b   1.000
_cell.length_c   1.000
_cell.angle_alpha   90.00
_cell.angle_beta   90.00
_cell.angle_gamma   90.00
#
_symmetry.space_group_name_H-M   'P 1'
#
loop_
_entity.id
_entity.type
_entity.pdbx_description
1 polymer ?
#
loop_
_entity_poly.entity_id
_entity_poly.type
_entity_poly.pdbx_seq_one_letter_code
_entity_poly.pdbx_strand_id
1 'polypeptide(L)'
;RLPLKEYLQIVAASNFKQRSRMCMLYYHAERLNWAVIGTGNKNEHEQGFFVKYGDGGADVKPIAHLFKTQVFQLAEYLGVPKEIQSRTPTTDTYSAEQTQEEFFFRLPFETLDRIWHGWEHNVPVEEIAAALELQPGQVENVIHDVKRKIAATEYLRMNPL
;
A
#
# COMPACT_ATOMS: atom_id res chain seq x y z
N ARG A 1 -3.99 21.24 15.08
CA ARG A 1 -2.95 20.25 14.69
C ARG A 1 -2.47 19.57 15.96
N LEU A 2 -2.26 18.25 15.95
CA LEU A 2 -1.70 17.52 17.10
C LEU A 2 -0.29 18.04 17.42
N PRO A 3 0.10 18.19 18.70
CA PRO A 3 1.47 18.53 19.03
C PRO A 3 2.41 17.36 18.71
N LEU A 4 3.69 17.69 18.45
CA LEU A 4 4.66 16.75 17.87
C LEU A 4 4.86 15.51 18.75
N LYS A 5 4.92 15.68 20.07
CA LYS A 5 5.17 14.59 21.02
C LYS A 5 4.06 13.54 20.95
N GLU A 6 2.81 13.99 20.95
CA GLU A 6 1.62 13.14 20.88
C GLU A 6 1.53 12.45 19.53
N TYR A 7 1.84 13.17 18.44
CA TYR A 7 1.93 12.58 17.11
C TYR A 7 2.96 11.45 17.05
N LEU A 8 4.18 11.68 17.55
CA LEU A 8 5.23 10.66 17.58
C LEU A 8 4.86 9.46 18.45
N GLN A 9 4.16 9.69 19.57
CA GLN A 9 3.67 8.61 20.42
C GLN A 9 2.65 7.73 19.69
N ILE A 10 1.75 8.33 18.91
CA ILE A 10 0.77 7.60 18.08
C ILE A 10 1.51 6.78 17.02
N VAL A 11 2.47 7.37 16.30
CA VAL A 11 3.29 6.67 15.30
C VAL A 11 4.04 5.49 15.92
N ALA A 12 4.65 5.69 17.09
CA ALA A 12 5.37 4.64 17.80
C ALA A 12 4.44 3.48 18.20
N ALA A 13 3.26 3.77 18.75
CA ALA A 13 2.29 2.75 19.15
C ALA A 13 1.74 1.95 17.94
N SER A 14 1.40 2.64 16.85
CA SER A 14 0.95 2.01 15.60
C SER A 14 2.01 1.09 15.00
N ASN A 15 3.26 1.56 14.94
CA ASN A 15 4.37 0.76 14.41
C ASN A 15 4.70 -0.43 15.31
N PHE A 16 4.62 -0.25 16.64
CA PHE A 16 4.81 -1.33 17.59
C PHE A 16 3.78 -2.44 17.39
N LYS A 17 2.49 -2.09 17.26
CA LYS A 17 1.41 -3.07 16.98
C LYS A 17 1.72 -3.95 15.76
N GLN A 18 2.18 -3.35 14.66
CA GLN A 18 2.53 -4.10 13.45
C GLN A 18 3.75 -5.00 13.65
N ARG A 19 4.78 -4.51 14.36
CA ARG A 19 5.99 -5.30 14.67
C ARG A 19 5.69 -6.46 15.62
N SER A 20 4.78 -6.30 16.59
CA SER A 20 4.35 -7.40 17.46
C SER A 20 3.69 -8.53 16.68
N ARG A 21 2.89 -8.22 15.64
CA ARG A 21 2.34 -9.25 14.74
C ARG A 21 3.44 -9.99 14.01
N MET A 22 4.46 -9.28 13.53
CA MET A 22 5.58 -9.88 12.82
C MET A 22 6.39 -10.83 13.72
N CYS A 23 6.64 -10.46 14.97
CA CYS A 23 7.25 -11.37 15.96
C CYS A 23 6.46 -12.66 16.11
N MET A 24 5.12 -12.58 16.15
CA MET A 24 4.26 -13.76 16.27
C MET A 24 4.28 -14.62 14.99
N LEU A 25 4.28 -14.00 13.81
CA LEU A 25 4.38 -14.72 12.53
C LEU A 25 5.69 -15.50 12.43
N TYR A 26 6.83 -14.87 12.74
CA TYR A 26 8.12 -15.55 12.70
C TYR A 26 8.28 -16.62 13.78
N TYR A 27 7.75 -16.42 14.99
CA TYR A 27 7.69 -17.48 16.00
C TYR A 27 7.01 -18.74 15.46
N HIS A 28 5.87 -18.59 14.79
CA HIS A 28 5.15 -19.73 14.21
C HIS A 28 5.87 -20.33 13.01
N ALA A 29 6.44 -19.50 12.13
CA ALA A 29 7.22 -19.94 10.99
C ALA A 29 8.42 -20.79 11.43
N GLU A 30 9.19 -20.33 12.41
CA GLU A 30 10.33 -21.07 12.97
C GLU A 30 9.90 -22.37 13.63
N ARG A 31 8.85 -22.33 14.47
CA ARG A 31 8.33 -23.52 15.16
C ARG A 31 7.81 -24.59 14.20
N LEU A 32 7.33 -24.18 13.02
CA LEU A 32 6.73 -25.06 12.01
C LEU A 32 7.65 -25.33 10.81
N ASN A 33 8.86 -24.75 10.79
CA ASN A 33 9.78 -24.78 9.65
C ASN A 33 9.12 -24.27 8.34
N TRP A 34 8.44 -23.13 8.41
CA TRP A 34 7.75 -22.47 7.30
C TRP A 34 8.38 -21.12 6.97
N ALA A 35 8.00 -20.56 5.82
CA ALA A 35 8.28 -19.18 5.43
C ALA A 35 7.10 -18.25 5.73
N VAL A 36 7.38 -16.98 5.99
CA VAL A 36 6.37 -15.92 6.17
C VAL A 36 6.02 -15.28 4.82
N ILE A 37 4.74 -15.32 4.47
CA ILE A 37 4.20 -14.70 3.26
C ILE A 37 3.68 -13.29 3.56
N GLY A 38 4.22 -12.28 2.87
CA GLY A 38 3.79 -10.89 2.98
C GLY A 38 2.61 -10.56 2.05
N THR A 39 1.77 -9.63 2.49
CA THR A 39 0.49 -9.30 1.82
C THR A 39 0.42 -7.87 1.30
N GLY A 40 1.52 -7.12 1.35
CA GLY A 40 1.58 -5.77 0.79
C GLY A 40 1.45 -5.81 -0.73
N ASN A 41 0.54 -5.02 -1.28
CA ASN A 41 0.39 -4.85 -2.73
C ASN A 41 1.29 -3.70 -3.26
N LYS A 42 1.35 -3.48 -4.56
CA LYS A 42 2.23 -2.48 -5.20
C LYS A 42 2.01 -1.08 -4.67
N ASN A 43 0.76 -0.66 -4.49
CA ASN A 43 0.45 0.67 -3.97
C ASN A 43 1.06 0.88 -2.59
N GLU A 44 0.95 -0.13 -1.72
CA GLU A 44 1.44 -0.08 -0.36
C GLU A 44 2.98 -0.17 -0.33
N HIS A 45 3.54 -1.11 -1.08
CA HIS A 45 4.97 -1.39 -1.06
C HIS A 45 5.80 -0.25 -1.66
N GLU A 46 5.48 0.18 -2.88
CA GLU A 46 6.27 1.19 -3.60
C GLU A 46 6.12 2.58 -2.98
N GLN A 47 4.95 2.94 -2.44
CA GLN A 47 4.75 4.23 -1.77
C GLN A 47 5.14 4.22 -0.28
N GLY A 48 5.63 3.10 0.24
CA GLY A 48 6.09 3.00 1.64
C GLY A 48 4.98 3.01 2.68
N PHE A 49 3.76 2.61 2.30
CA PHE A 49 2.61 2.50 3.19
C PHE A 49 2.61 1.14 3.90
N PHE A 50 3.65 0.90 4.70
CA PHE A 50 3.81 -0.28 5.55
C PHE A 50 4.79 0.05 6.68
N VAL A 51 4.82 -0.78 7.72
CA VAL A 51 5.83 -0.66 8.78
C VAL A 51 7.03 -1.53 8.46
N LYS A 52 8.23 -0.95 8.34
CA LYS A 52 9.48 -1.71 8.17
C LYS A 52 9.68 -2.65 9.36
N TYR A 53 9.88 -3.93 9.06
CA TYR A 53 9.90 -5.06 10.01
C TYR A 53 8.59 -5.29 10.80
N GLY A 54 7.52 -4.57 10.46
CA GLY A 54 6.14 -4.88 10.84
C GLY A 54 5.49 -5.68 9.72
N ASP A 55 4.30 -5.27 9.27
CA ASP A 55 3.58 -5.86 8.12
C ASP A 55 4.38 -5.85 6.79
N GLY A 56 5.41 -5.01 6.68
CA GLY A 56 6.35 -5.04 5.55
C GLY A 56 7.44 -6.12 5.64
N GLY A 57 7.63 -6.79 6.78
CA GLY A 57 8.57 -7.91 6.93
C GLY A 57 7.99 -9.20 6.37
N ALA A 58 8.73 -9.93 5.53
CA ALA A 58 8.32 -11.25 5.01
C ALA A 58 9.48 -11.89 4.26
N ASP A 59 9.41 -13.20 4.06
CA ASP A 59 10.36 -13.94 3.23
C ASP A 59 9.95 -13.90 1.74
N VAL A 60 8.65 -13.97 1.45
CA VAL A 60 8.10 -13.93 0.09
C VAL A 60 6.91 -12.98 0.01
N LYS A 61 6.83 -12.15 -1.03
CA LYS A 61 5.74 -11.16 -1.24
C LYS A 61 5.06 -11.36 -2.60
N PRO A 62 4.15 -12.33 -2.73
CA PRO A 62 3.64 -12.77 -4.03
C PRO A 62 2.83 -11.69 -4.77
N ILE A 63 2.24 -10.72 -4.06
CA ILE A 63 1.37 -9.70 -4.65
C ILE A 63 1.96 -8.28 -4.61
N ALA A 64 3.22 -8.12 -4.21
CA ALA A 64 3.86 -6.80 -4.12
C ALA A 64 4.01 -6.08 -5.46
N HIS A 65 3.89 -6.80 -6.57
CA HIS A 65 3.93 -6.25 -7.93
C HIS A 65 2.54 -5.93 -8.49
N LEU A 66 1.46 -6.30 -7.79
CA LEU A 66 0.08 -6.09 -8.24
C LEU A 66 -0.49 -4.78 -7.71
N PHE A 67 -1.13 -4.03 -8.59
CA PHE A 67 -1.98 -2.90 -8.23
C PHE A 67 -3.17 -3.34 -7.37
N LYS A 68 -3.80 -2.41 -6.64
CA LYS A 68 -4.89 -2.75 -5.71
C LYS A 68 -6.10 -3.27 -6.48
N THR A 69 -6.40 -2.66 -7.61
CA THR A 69 -7.40 -3.12 -8.60
C THR A 69 -7.12 -4.53 -9.09
N GLN A 70 -5.86 -4.87 -9.39
CA GLN A 70 -5.46 -6.22 -9.79
C GLN A 70 -5.60 -7.23 -8.63
N VAL A 71 -5.35 -6.83 -7.39
CA VAL A 71 -5.61 -7.67 -6.21
C VAL A 71 -7.11 -7.97 -6.08
N PHE A 72 -7.99 -7.00 -6.35
CA PHE A 72 -9.45 -7.25 -6.36
C PHE A 72 -9.87 -8.22 -7.47
N GLN A 73 -9.34 -8.04 -8.68
CA GLN A 73 -9.57 -8.97 -9.80
C GLN A 73 -9.10 -10.40 -9.46
N LEU A 74 -7.93 -10.53 -8.84
CA LEU A 74 -7.39 -11.82 -8.41
C LEU A 74 -8.27 -12.45 -7.30
N ALA A 75 -8.74 -11.65 -6.34
CA ALA A 75 -9.62 -12.12 -5.28
C ALA A 75 -10.96 -12.65 -5.84
N GLU A 76 -11.52 -11.98 -6.84
CA GLU A 76 -12.70 -12.47 -7.55
C GLU A 76 -12.43 -13.80 -8.27
N TYR A 77 -11.35 -13.86 -9.04
CA TYR A 77 -10.96 -15.07 -9.77
C TYR A 77 -10.74 -16.28 -8.85
N LEU A 78 -10.13 -16.07 -7.68
CA LEU A 78 -9.88 -17.11 -6.69
C LEU A 78 -11.10 -17.49 -5.84
N GLY A 79 -12.25 -16.81 -6.03
CA GLY A 79 -13.47 -17.10 -5.28
C GLY A 79 -13.43 -16.66 -3.82
N VAL A 80 -12.67 -15.62 -3.48
CA VAL A 80 -12.68 -15.01 -2.14
C VAL A 80 -14.12 -14.59 -1.77
N PRO A 81 -14.60 -14.76 -0.53
CA PRO A 81 -15.96 -14.35 -0.16
C PRO A 81 -16.30 -12.90 -0.52
N LYS A 82 -17.51 -12.66 -1.05
CA LYS A 82 -17.93 -11.31 -1.50
C LYS A 82 -17.89 -10.27 -0.38
N GLU A 83 -18.18 -10.68 0.86
CA GLU A 83 -18.05 -9.81 2.05
C GLU A 83 -16.62 -9.29 2.29
N ILE A 84 -15.59 -10.04 1.87
CA ILE A 84 -14.19 -9.62 1.95
C ILE A 84 -13.85 -8.74 0.75
N GLN A 85 -14.32 -9.10 -0.46
CA GLN A 85 -14.08 -8.34 -1.68
C GLN A 85 -14.67 -6.92 -1.61
N SER A 86 -15.89 -6.79 -1.07
CA SER A 86 -16.61 -5.50 -0.98
C SER A 86 -16.27 -4.69 0.26
N ARG A 87 -15.41 -5.21 1.15
CA ARG A 87 -15.04 -4.49 2.36
C ARG A 87 -14.17 -3.28 2.00
N THR A 88 -14.54 -2.12 2.51
CA THR A 88 -13.76 -0.89 2.35
C THR A 88 -12.32 -1.09 2.84
N PRO A 89 -11.29 -0.86 2.00
CA PRO A 89 -9.90 -0.99 2.39
C PRO A 89 -9.53 -0.04 3.54
N THR A 90 -9.10 -0.61 4.65
CA THR A 90 -8.64 0.11 5.84
C THR A 90 -7.40 -0.55 6.41
N THR A 91 -6.57 0.23 7.11
CA THR A 91 -5.39 -0.29 7.81
C THR A 91 -5.74 -0.98 9.12
N ASP A 92 -6.97 -0.83 9.62
CA ASP A 92 -7.45 -1.35 10.91
C ASP A 92 -6.44 -1.10 12.07
N THR A 93 -5.73 0.03 11.95
CA THR A 93 -4.65 0.40 12.86
C THR A 93 -5.22 1.23 14.01
N TYR A 94 -6.17 2.10 13.70
CA TYR A 94 -6.86 2.98 14.65
C TYR A 94 -8.34 2.62 14.74
N SER A 95 -8.97 2.90 15.88
CA SER A 95 -10.41 2.67 16.09
C SER A 95 -11.30 3.63 15.29
N ALA A 96 -10.75 4.71 14.75
CA ALA A 96 -11.48 5.66 13.93
C ALA A 96 -11.65 5.10 12.52
N GLU A 97 -12.88 5.17 11.99
CA GLU A 97 -13.17 4.82 10.60
C GLU A 97 -12.34 5.69 9.65
N GLN A 98 -11.57 5.03 8.77
CA GLN A 98 -10.73 5.68 7.78
C GLN A 98 -10.43 4.72 6.63
N THR A 99 -10.51 5.23 5.41
CA THR A 99 -10.15 4.51 4.19
C THR A 99 -8.70 4.77 3.83
N GLN A 100 -8.04 3.81 3.18
CA GLN A 100 -6.69 4.05 2.64
C GLN A 100 -6.69 5.14 1.54
N GLU A 101 -7.77 5.19 0.75
CA GLU A 101 -7.98 6.17 -0.32
C GLU A 101 -8.02 7.60 0.24
N GLU A 102 -8.78 7.89 1.28
CA GLU A 102 -8.84 9.24 1.85
C GLU A 102 -7.59 9.58 2.67
N PHE A 103 -7.09 8.60 3.44
CA PHE A 103 -6.03 8.86 4.42
C PHE A 103 -4.64 9.03 3.79
N PHE A 104 -4.29 8.19 2.80
CA PHE A 104 -2.92 8.12 2.28
C PHE A 104 -2.83 8.30 0.77
N PHE A 105 -3.64 7.59 -0.01
CA PHE A 105 -3.52 7.58 -1.47
C PHE A 105 -4.17 8.79 -2.15
N ARG A 106 -5.16 9.40 -1.49
CA ARG A 106 -5.94 10.60 -1.87
C ARG A 106 -6.75 10.51 -3.15
N LEU A 107 -6.87 9.31 -3.71
CA LEU A 107 -7.59 9.03 -4.95
C LEU A 107 -8.22 7.63 -4.88
N PRO A 108 -9.33 7.40 -5.60
CA PRO A 108 -9.84 6.07 -5.84
C PRO A 108 -8.79 5.17 -6.49
N PHE A 109 -8.68 3.92 -6.06
CA PHE A 109 -7.70 2.99 -6.61
C PHE A 109 -7.86 2.80 -8.12
N GLU A 110 -9.09 2.81 -8.63
CA GLU A 110 -9.36 2.68 -10.08
C GLU A 110 -8.68 3.80 -10.90
N THR A 111 -8.72 5.03 -10.40
CA THR A 111 -8.09 6.17 -11.07
C THR A 111 -6.58 6.16 -10.88
N LEU A 112 -6.13 5.94 -9.64
CA LEU A 112 -4.70 5.94 -9.30
C LEU A 112 -3.94 4.85 -10.05
N ASP A 113 -4.44 3.61 -10.01
CA ASP A 113 -3.78 2.45 -10.62
C ASP A 113 -3.70 2.61 -12.13
N ARG A 114 -4.75 3.14 -12.80
CA ARG A 114 -4.74 3.38 -14.25
C ARG A 114 -3.74 4.47 -14.65
N ILE A 115 -3.68 5.58 -13.91
CA ILE A 115 -2.69 6.65 -14.15
C ILE A 115 -1.27 6.10 -13.98
N TRP A 116 -1.02 5.41 -12.86
CA TRP A 116 0.30 4.87 -12.57
C TRP A 116 0.69 3.81 -13.60
N HIS A 117 -0.21 2.88 -13.94
CA HIS A 117 0.03 1.89 -14.97
C HIS A 117 0.37 2.52 -16.33
N GLY A 118 -0.38 3.54 -16.77
CA GLY A 118 -0.09 4.26 -18.00
C GLY A 118 1.29 4.93 -17.97
N TRP A 119 1.63 5.58 -16.85
CA TRP A 119 2.94 6.18 -16.66
C TRP A 119 4.09 5.15 -16.75
N GLU A 120 3.97 3.99 -16.11
CA GLU A 120 5.00 2.94 -16.16
C GLU A 120 5.19 2.34 -17.56
N HIS A 121 4.15 2.38 -18.39
CA HIS A 121 4.19 1.90 -19.78
C HIS A 121 4.50 3.00 -20.79
N ASN A 122 4.92 4.18 -20.34
CA ASN A 122 5.25 5.34 -21.19
C ASN A 122 4.09 5.80 -22.09
N VAL A 123 2.84 5.60 -21.64
CA VAL A 123 1.67 6.15 -22.31
C VAL A 123 1.71 7.69 -22.16
N PRO A 124 1.50 8.47 -23.24
CA PRO A 124 1.45 9.92 -23.15
C PRO A 124 0.42 10.41 -22.13
N VAL A 125 0.76 11.47 -21.40
CA VAL A 125 -0.11 12.04 -20.35
C VAL A 125 -1.47 12.44 -20.92
N GLU A 126 -1.48 12.98 -22.14
CA GLU A 126 -2.68 13.39 -22.87
C GLU A 126 -3.61 12.21 -23.16
N GLU A 127 -3.05 11.04 -23.47
CA GLU A 127 -3.80 9.82 -23.74
C GLU A 127 -4.39 9.25 -22.44
N ILE A 128 -3.60 9.21 -21.36
CA ILE A 128 -4.09 8.81 -20.02
C ILE A 128 -5.21 9.75 -19.57
N ALA A 129 -5.02 11.05 -19.75
CA ALA A 129 -5.99 12.08 -19.38
C ALA A 129 -7.30 11.91 -20.16
N ALA A 130 -7.20 11.72 -21.48
CA ALA A 130 -8.36 11.47 -22.33
C ALA A 130 -9.13 10.19 -21.93
N ALA A 131 -8.41 9.09 -21.66
CA ALA A 131 -9.02 7.81 -21.29
C ALA A 131 -9.73 7.83 -19.92
N LEU A 132 -9.36 8.76 -19.04
CA LEU A 132 -9.93 8.90 -17.70
C LEU A 132 -10.83 10.12 -17.54
N GLU A 133 -11.09 10.86 -18.63
CA GLU A 133 -11.86 12.11 -18.63
C GLU A 133 -11.28 13.16 -17.65
N LEU A 134 -9.96 13.23 -17.57
CA LEU A 134 -9.19 14.14 -16.72
C LEU A 134 -8.47 15.21 -17.55
N GLN A 135 -8.02 16.27 -16.90
CA GLN A 135 -7.09 17.23 -17.49
C GLN A 135 -5.65 16.68 -17.42
N PRO A 136 -4.79 16.92 -18.44
CA PRO A 136 -3.38 16.49 -18.41
C PRO A 136 -2.65 16.92 -17.13
N GLY A 137 -2.85 18.16 -16.67
CA GLY A 137 -2.24 18.64 -15.43
C GLY A 137 -2.70 17.88 -14.17
N GLN A 138 -3.90 17.28 -14.15
CA GLN A 138 -4.31 16.41 -13.05
C GLN A 138 -3.49 15.12 -13.06
N VAL A 139 -3.34 14.49 -14.22
CA VAL A 139 -2.53 13.27 -14.39
C VAL A 139 -1.08 13.52 -13.99
N GLU A 140 -0.48 14.63 -14.42
CA GLU A 140 0.88 15.03 -14.02
C GLU A 140 1.03 15.18 -12.51
N ASN A 141 0.05 15.82 -11.86
CA ASN A 141 0.06 15.98 -10.40
C ASN A 141 0.03 14.63 -9.67
N VAL A 142 -0.77 13.68 -10.15
CA VAL A 142 -0.83 12.32 -9.57
C VAL A 142 0.52 11.62 -9.75
N ILE A 143 1.09 11.63 -10.96
CA ILE A 143 2.38 11.01 -11.24
C ILE A 143 3.47 11.61 -10.34
N HIS A 144 3.47 12.93 -10.19
CA HIS A 144 4.42 13.63 -9.33
C HIS A 144 4.27 13.26 -7.84
N ASP A 145 3.03 13.13 -7.34
CA ASP A 145 2.77 12.69 -5.96
C ASP A 145 3.27 11.27 -5.72
N VAL A 146 2.98 10.34 -6.63
CA VAL A 146 3.46 8.95 -6.58
C VAL A 146 4.99 8.90 -6.57
N LYS A 147 5.66 9.57 -7.51
CA LYS A 147 7.13 9.66 -7.57
C LYS A 147 7.72 10.19 -6.27
N ARG A 148 7.13 11.25 -5.70
CA ARG A 148 7.59 11.85 -4.45
C ARG A 148 7.47 10.88 -3.28
N LYS A 149 6.34 10.16 -3.15
CA LYS A 149 6.14 9.17 -2.09
C LYS A 149 7.11 8.00 -2.22
N ILE A 150 7.34 7.51 -3.43
CA ILE A 150 8.34 6.46 -3.70
C ILE A 150 9.73 6.91 -3.23
N ALA A 151 10.19 8.09 -3.66
CA ALA A 151 11.49 8.62 -3.30
C ALA A 151 11.63 8.88 -1.79
N ALA A 152 10.62 9.48 -1.16
CA ALA A 152 10.64 9.79 0.28
C ALA A 152 10.65 8.54 1.18
N THR A 153 10.26 7.38 0.64
CA THR A 153 10.14 6.13 1.40
C THR A 153 11.10 5.03 0.95
N GLU A 154 12.02 5.33 0.02
CA GLU A 154 12.97 4.37 -0.55
C GLU A 154 13.73 3.58 0.53
N TYR A 155 14.18 4.25 1.58
CA TYR A 155 14.88 3.64 2.72
C TYR A 155 14.09 2.52 3.42
N LEU A 156 12.76 2.50 3.31
CA LEU A 156 11.93 1.43 3.88
C LEU A 156 12.11 0.11 3.11
N ARG A 157 12.43 0.18 1.81
CA ARG A 157 12.65 -0.96 0.91
C ARG A 157 14.13 -1.35 0.77
N MET A 158 15.05 -0.54 1.27
CA MET A 158 16.49 -0.83 1.24
C MET A 158 16.91 -1.80 2.35
N ASN A 159 17.90 -2.63 2.03
CA ASN A 159 18.65 -3.41 3.01
C ASN A 159 19.37 -2.48 4.00
N PRO A 160 19.59 -2.92 5.26
CA PRO A 160 20.50 -2.22 6.16
C PRO A 160 21.90 -2.10 5.53
N LEU A 161 22.57 -0.97 5.80
CA LEU A 161 23.93 -0.68 5.34
C LEU A 161 24.98 -1.58 6.02
#